data_AF-A0A8T7EAB7-F1
#
_entry.id   AF-A0A8T7EAB7-F1
#
_cell.length_a   1.000
_cell.length_b   1.000
_cell.length_c   1.000
_cell.angle_alpha   90.00
_cell.angle_beta   90.00
_cell.angle_gamma   90.00
#
_symmetry.space_group_name_H-M   'P 1'
#
loop_
_entity.id
_entity.type
_entity.pdbx_description
1 polymer ?
#
loop_
_entity_poly.entity_id
_entity_poly.type
_entity_poly.pdbx_seq_one_letter_code
_entity_poly.pdbx_strand_id
1 'polypeptide(L)'
;MFKNQFNPIKIILSGTCMCLLLMGCQPTVNQGIEVALTTETIVSEQEAALQNAVTIVPTRSIPQTATSNSMPTPTAASSPTPLPTQTPFPTATVTPTPWPTLSPDEAADKVLALLADNQNPDCLLPCWWEATPGQTYWQDIEPFLSSFVLEIEPVPERSMYVAMFPVGESINYREKLNVAYKTNAVGVITDINVASVNTAGYDPRTMMTLYGVPDEVWLKTFSEMLPGEVLPFQLIIVYQEQGISFRYYVDASGTDETVTACFESGVVEIERPDLFPAGPRIYLWEPGQYKTIDVIANIPGERYFPLEEKTDLTPQALYEKFTDPNKQPCIDTPADLWIDP
;
A
#
# COMPACT_ATOMS: atom_id res chain seq x y z
N MET A 1 -5.21 23.68 40.78
CA MET A 1 -5.09 23.23 42.18
C MET A 1 -6.08 22.08 42.38
N PHE A 2 -5.74 20.89 41.88
CA PHE A 2 -6.54 19.67 42.06
C PHE A 2 -5.60 18.58 42.57
N LYS A 3 -5.80 18.16 43.82
CA LYS A 3 -5.09 17.04 44.44
C LYS A 3 -5.87 15.76 44.11
N ASN A 4 -5.34 14.92 43.23
CA ASN A 4 -5.78 13.54 43.12
C ASN A 4 -4.97 12.69 44.10
N GLN A 5 -5.67 12.08 45.06
CA GLN A 5 -5.11 11.09 45.96
C GLN A 5 -5.10 9.73 45.26
N PHE A 6 -3.91 9.17 45.08
CA PHE A 6 -3.72 7.77 44.72
C PHE A 6 -3.70 6.92 46.00
N ASN A 7 -4.55 5.90 46.05
CA ASN A 7 -4.54 4.84 47.06
C ASN A 7 -3.59 3.72 46.59
N PRO A 8 -2.65 3.24 47.42
CA PRO A 8 -1.82 2.10 47.07
C PRO A 8 -2.57 0.78 47.33
N ILE A 9 -2.83 0.02 46.26
CA ILE A 9 -3.28 -1.37 46.35
C ILE A 9 -2.08 -2.23 46.75
N LYS A 10 -2.18 -2.88 47.92
CA LYS A 10 -1.24 -3.90 48.38
C LYS A 10 -1.44 -5.18 47.57
N ILE A 11 -0.47 -5.52 46.71
CA ILE A 11 -0.39 -6.82 46.07
C ILE A 11 0.31 -7.78 47.05
N ILE A 12 -0.43 -8.81 47.47
CA ILE A 12 0.08 -9.92 48.28
C ILE A 12 0.70 -10.94 47.32
N LEU A 13 2.03 -11.06 47.35
CA LEU A 13 2.78 -12.14 46.72
C LEU A 13 2.52 -13.44 47.50
N SER A 14 1.65 -14.29 46.95
CA SER A 14 1.51 -15.69 47.39
C SER A 14 2.43 -16.55 46.52
N GLY A 15 3.59 -16.88 47.06
CA GLY A 15 4.49 -17.87 46.48
C GLY A 15 3.91 -19.27 46.61
N THR A 16 3.79 -19.96 45.48
CA THR A 16 3.60 -21.41 45.46
C THR A 16 4.70 -22.02 44.62
N CYS A 17 5.69 -22.54 45.35
CA CYS A 17 6.73 -23.42 44.88
C CYS A 17 6.08 -24.73 44.38
N MET A 18 6.24 -25.06 43.11
CA MET A 18 5.93 -26.40 42.60
C MET A 18 7.07 -26.89 41.72
N CYS A 19 8.04 -27.53 42.39
CA CYS A 19 8.88 -28.55 41.79
C CYS A 19 7.99 -29.66 41.24
N LEU A 20 8.19 -30.10 39.99
CA LEU A 20 8.17 -31.52 39.61
C LEU A 20 8.50 -31.74 38.11
N LEU A 21 9.52 -32.58 37.92
CA LEU A 21 9.76 -33.51 36.80
C LEU A 21 10.43 -32.99 35.52
N LEU A 22 11.77 -33.01 35.59
CA LEU A 22 12.66 -33.32 34.48
C LEU A 22 12.47 -34.79 34.05
N MET A 23 11.97 -34.99 32.83
CA MET A 23 12.32 -36.10 31.93
C MET A 23 12.45 -35.44 30.55
N GLY A 24 13.57 -35.43 29.84
CA GLY A 24 14.49 -36.53 29.59
C GLY A 24 14.31 -37.03 28.16
N CYS A 25 14.48 -36.15 27.15
CA CYS A 25 14.60 -36.56 25.74
C CYS A 25 15.99 -36.14 25.24
N GLN A 26 16.85 -37.13 25.02
CA GLN A 26 18.12 -36.96 24.32
C GLN A 26 17.86 -36.68 22.83
N PRO A 27 18.54 -35.70 22.21
CA PRO A 27 18.65 -35.65 20.76
C PRO A 27 19.69 -36.68 20.29
N THR A 28 19.24 -37.57 19.41
CA THR A 28 20.08 -38.52 18.68
C THR A 28 21.08 -37.75 17.82
N VAL A 29 22.35 -37.90 18.16
CA VAL A 29 23.50 -37.48 17.36
C VAL A 29 23.47 -38.24 16.04
N ASN A 30 23.17 -37.55 14.94
CA ASN A 30 23.34 -38.10 13.60
C ASN A 30 24.69 -37.62 13.06
N GLN A 31 25.63 -38.56 12.97
CA GLN A 31 26.98 -38.35 12.44
C GLN A 31 26.94 -38.30 10.90
N GLY A 32 27.55 -37.25 10.36
CA GLY A 32 28.52 -37.34 9.27
C GLY A 32 28.04 -37.83 7.90
N ILE A 33 27.72 -36.87 7.02
CA ILE A 33 28.14 -36.94 5.63
C ILE A 33 28.76 -35.58 5.27
N GLU A 34 30.08 -35.51 5.40
CA GLU A 34 30.91 -34.42 4.91
C GLU A 34 31.21 -34.72 3.43
N VAL A 35 30.42 -34.15 2.52
CA VAL A 35 30.77 -34.11 1.09
C VAL A 35 31.52 -32.81 0.86
N ALA A 36 32.85 -32.93 0.79
CA ALA A 36 33.71 -31.88 0.26
C ALA A 36 33.39 -31.70 -1.23
N LEU A 37 32.60 -30.67 -1.56
CA LEU A 37 32.39 -30.24 -2.94
C LEU A 37 33.47 -29.22 -3.29
N THR A 38 34.52 -29.69 -3.96
CA THR A 38 35.61 -28.85 -4.48
C THR A 38 35.05 -27.83 -5.48
N THR A 39 35.11 -26.55 -5.09
CA THR A 39 34.77 -25.39 -5.91
C THR A 39 35.98 -25.00 -6.76
N GLU A 40 36.27 -25.79 -7.79
CA GLU A 40 37.10 -25.36 -8.90
C GLU A 40 36.45 -25.91 -10.18
N THR A 41 36.30 -25.06 -11.20
CA THR A 41 35.70 -25.32 -12.54
C THR A 41 34.30 -24.73 -12.76
N ILE A 42 34.05 -23.47 -12.39
CA ILE A 42 33.05 -22.61 -13.08
C ILE A 42 33.58 -21.16 -13.15
N VAL A 43 34.74 -20.97 -13.78
CA VAL A 43 35.24 -19.66 -14.23
C VAL A 43 35.92 -19.90 -15.58
N SER A 44 35.15 -20.09 -16.65
CA SER A 44 35.72 -20.06 -18.01
C SER A 44 34.70 -20.00 -19.17
N GLU A 45 33.38 -19.94 -18.95
CA GLU A 45 32.42 -20.06 -20.06
C GLU A 45 31.29 -19.03 -20.02
N GLN A 46 31.55 -17.84 -19.46
CA GLN A 46 30.59 -16.73 -19.50
C GLN A 46 31.22 -15.38 -19.88
N GLU A 47 32.29 -15.42 -20.69
CA GLU A 47 32.98 -14.23 -21.23
C GLU A 47 33.06 -14.23 -22.77
N ALA A 48 32.20 -15.00 -23.44
CA ALA A 48 32.15 -15.09 -24.91
C ALA A 48 30.74 -14.82 -25.50
N ALA A 49 29.87 -14.12 -24.77
CA ALA A 49 28.52 -13.77 -25.23
C ALA A 49 28.19 -12.26 -25.11
N LEU A 50 29.19 -11.40 -24.93
CA LEU A 50 29.02 -9.95 -24.87
C LEU A 50 29.83 -9.23 -25.97
N GLN A 51 29.58 -9.56 -27.23
CA GLN A 51 30.21 -8.84 -28.37
C GLN A 51 29.34 -8.66 -29.62
N ASN A 52 28.01 -8.79 -29.52
CA ASN A 52 27.11 -8.44 -30.62
C ASN A 52 25.98 -7.51 -30.15
N ALA A 53 26.36 -6.31 -29.68
CA ALA A 53 25.43 -5.18 -29.60
C ALA A 53 25.42 -4.49 -30.98
N VAL A 54 24.54 -4.96 -31.86
CA VAL A 54 24.25 -4.29 -33.13
C VAL A 54 23.53 -2.98 -32.81
N THR A 55 24.19 -1.85 -33.07
CA THR A 55 23.59 -0.52 -33.05
C THR A 55 22.57 -0.40 -34.17
N ILE A 56 21.28 -0.54 -33.85
CA ILE A 56 20.19 -0.24 -34.77
C ILE A 56 19.74 1.20 -34.52
N VAL A 57 20.13 2.12 -35.40
CA VAL A 57 19.63 3.49 -35.42
C VAL A 57 18.22 3.49 -36.02
N PRO A 58 17.17 3.95 -35.30
CA PRO A 58 15.85 4.05 -35.88
C PRO A 58 15.75 5.33 -36.72
N THR A 59 15.91 5.20 -38.03
CA THR A 59 15.53 6.24 -38.99
C THR A 59 14.01 6.19 -39.16
N ARG A 60 13.29 7.03 -38.39
CA ARG A 60 11.85 7.23 -38.56
C ARG A 60 11.60 8.16 -39.74
N SER A 61 11.38 7.58 -40.92
CA SER A 61 10.85 8.29 -42.08
C SER A 61 9.37 8.63 -41.84
N ILE A 62 9.06 9.92 -41.92
CA ILE A 62 7.70 10.45 -41.80
C ILE A 62 7.02 10.30 -43.18
N PRO A 63 5.87 9.62 -43.29
CA PRO A 63 5.07 9.68 -44.51
C PRO A 63 4.42 11.07 -44.60
N GLN A 64 4.80 11.86 -45.60
CA GLN A 64 4.07 13.06 -46.00
C GLN A 64 2.73 12.63 -46.61
N THR A 65 1.65 12.78 -45.84
CA THR A 65 0.29 12.64 -46.35
C THR A 65 -0.07 13.89 -47.13
N ALA A 66 -0.18 13.76 -48.46
CA ALA A 66 -0.65 14.82 -49.34
C ALA A 66 -2.13 15.13 -49.04
N THR A 67 -2.38 16.37 -48.60
CA THR A 67 -3.73 16.90 -48.38
C THR A 67 -4.36 17.23 -49.73
N SER A 68 -5.27 16.37 -50.20
CA SER A 68 -6.12 16.61 -51.35
C SER A 68 -7.27 17.54 -50.94
N ASN A 69 -7.18 18.81 -51.34
CA ASN A 69 -8.29 19.76 -51.26
C ASN A 69 -9.33 19.39 -52.33
N SER A 70 -10.39 18.68 -51.93
CA SER A 70 -11.59 18.52 -52.76
C SER A 70 -12.55 19.70 -52.55
N MET A 71 -12.91 20.29 -53.68
CA MET A 71 -13.83 21.41 -53.83
C MET A 71 -15.26 21.02 -53.40
N PRO A 72 -15.98 21.85 -52.63
CA PRO A 72 -17.34 21.53 -52.20
C PRO A 72 -18.31 21.63 -53.40
N THR A 73 -18.86 20.48 -53.79
CA THR A 73 -19.95 20.37 -54.76
C THR A 73 -21.25 20.91 -54.15
N PRO A 74 -22.01 21.78 -54.84
CA PRO A 74 -23.28 22.30 -54.32
C PRO A 74 -24.31 21.18 -54.21
N THR A 75 -24.63 20.80 -52.97
CA THR A 75 -25.67 19.83 -52.64
C THR A 75 -27.05 20.44 -52.90
N ALA A 76 -27.83 19.79 -53.77
CA ALA A 76 -29.20 20.17 -54.06
C ALA A 76 -30.08 20.06 -52.79
N ALA A 77 -30.78 21.15 -52.48
CA ALA A 77 -31.71 21.23 -51.37
C ALA A 77 -32.93 20.33 -51.64
N SER A 78 -32.99 19.19 -50.97
CA SER A 78 -34.16 18.32 -50.91
C SER A 78 -35.22 18.95 -50.00
N SER A 79 -36.43 19.06 -50.57
CA SER A 79 -37.66 19.53 -49.92
C SER A 79 -37.90 18.80 -48.58
N PRO A 80 -38.35 19.50 -47.53
CA PRO A 80 -38.63 18.88 -46.24
C PRO A 80 -39.81 17.91 -46.35
N THR A 81 -39.49 16.62 -46.31
CA THR A 81 -40.49 15.57 -46.08
C THR A 81 -41.00 15.73 -44.64
N PRO A 82 -42.32 15.80 -44.40
CA PRO A 82 -42.86 15.91 -43.04
C PRO A 82 -42.41 14.70 -42.23
N LEU A 83 -41.58 14.97 -41.22
CA LEU A 83 -41.02 13.98 -40.32
C LEU A 83 -42.17 13.35 -39.53
N PRO A 84 -42.32 12.02 -39.51
CA PRO A 84 -43.36 11.38 -38.71
C PRO A 84 -43.15 11.76 -37.25
N THR A 85 -44.17 12.39 -36.66
CA THR A 85 -44.24 12.71 -35.24
C THR A 85 -44.13 11.41 -34.45
N GLN A 86 -42.94 11.15 -33.90
CA GLN A 86 -42.72 10.00 -33.02
C GLN A 86 -43.49 10.25 -31.74
N THR A 87 -44.56 9.48 -31.55
CA THR A 87 -45.26 9.38 -30.28
C THR A 87 -44.25 8.91 -29.23
N PRO A 88 -44.02 9.66 -28.13
CA PRO A 88 -43.08 9.25 -27.11
C PRO A 88 -43.51 7.89 -26.54
N PHE A 89 -42.72 6.86 -26.83
CA PHE A 89 -42.92 5.56 -26.22
C PHE A 89 -42.57 5.71 -24.73
N PRO A 90 -43.39 5.22 -23.79
CA PRO A 90 -43.05 5.25 -22.38
C PRO A 90 -41.74 4.48 -22.20
N THR A 91 -40.64 5.21 -21.97
CA THR A 91 -39.36 4.61 -21.61
C THR A 91 -39.57 4.01 -20.23
N ALA A 92 -39.61 2.67 -20.17
CA ALA A 92 -39.64 1.96 -18.91
C ALA A 92 -38.44 2.43 -18.10
N THR A 93 -38.72 3.20 -17.04
CA THR A 93 -37.69 3.60 -16.09
C THR A 93 -37.29 2.32 -15.39
N VAL A 94 -36.13 1.77 -15.76
CA VAL A 94 -35.56 0.60 -15.09
C VAL A 94 -35.17 1.10 -13.71
N THR A 95 -36.04 0.88 -12.72
CA THR A 95 -35.68 1.08 -11.33
C THR A 95 -34.57 0.08 -11.02
N PRO A 96 -33.35 0.53 -10.70
CA PRO A 96 -32.27 -0.39 -10.36
C PRO A 96 -32.71 -1.23 -9.17
N THR A 97 -32.71 -2.55 -9.34
CA THR A 97 -32.96 -3.48 -8.24
C THR A 97 -31.87 -3.27 -7.19
N PRO A 98 -32.20 -3.02 -5.91
CA PRO A 98 -31.19 -2.87 -4.88
C PRO A 98 -30.34 -4.15 -4.81
N TRP A 99 -29.03 -3.98 -4.70
CA TRP A 99 -28.12 -5.10 -4.50
C TRP A 99 -28.45 -5.79 -3.17
N PRO A 100 -28.41 -7.14 -3.12
CA PRO A 100 -28.60 -7.84 -1.86
C PRO A 100 -27.51 -7.40 -0.88
N THR A 101 -27.93 -6.89 0.27
CA THR A 101 -27.03 -6.51 1.37
C THR A 101 -26.53 -7.79 2.04
N LEU A 102 -25.22 -8.01 2.01
CA LEU A 102 -24.60 -9.13 2.72
C LEU A 102 -24.77 -8.97 4.24
N SER A 103 -24.80 -10.09 4.97
CA SER A 103 -24.64 -10.05 6.42
C SER A 103 -23.23 -9.55 6.78
N PRO A 104 -23.00 -9.03 8.01
CA PRO A 104 -21.68 -8.55 8.42
C PRO A 104 -20.55 -9.58 8.25
N ASP A 105 -20.82 -10.85 8.54
CA ASP A 105 -19.84 -11.94 8.41
C ASP A 105 -19.54 -12.23 6.92
N GLU A 106 -20.58 -12.34 6.08
CA GLU A 106 -20.40 -12.52 4.62
C GLU A 106 -19.68 -11.33 3.97
N ALA A 107 -19.94 -10.12 4.46
CA ALA A 107 -19.26 -8.91 4.02
C ALA A 107 -17.78 -8.92 4.43
N ALA A 108 -17.46 -9.34 5.65
CA ALA A 108 -16.08 -9.45 6.11
C ALA A 108 -15.30 -10.51 5.31
N ASP A 109 -15.91 -11.67 5.05
CA ASP A 109 -15.33 -12.71 4.21
C ASP A 109 -15.09 -12.20 2.78
N LYS A 110 -16.04 -11.45 2.22
CA LYS A 110 -15.88 -10.82 0.90
C LYS A 110 -14.73 -9.81 0.88
N VAL A 111 -14.60 -8.97 1.91
CA VAL A 111 -13.51 -8.00 2.03
C VAL A 111 -12.16 -8.71 2.13
N LEU A 112 -12.07 -9.79 2.91
CA LEU A 112 -10.85 -10.58 3.02
C LEU A 112 -10.45 -11.22 1.68
N ALA A 113 -11.43 -11.77 0.94
CA ALA A 113 -11.20 -12.29 -0.40
C ALA A 113 -10.69 -11.19 -1.36
N LEU A 114 -11.33 -10.02 -1.36
CA LEU A 114 -10.92 -8.88 -2.18
C LEU A 114 -9.51 -8.37 -1.82
N LEU A 115 -9.12 -8.38 -0.54
CA LEU A 115 -7.77 -8.00 -0.12
C LEU A 115 -6.71 -8.98 -0.62
N ALA A 116 -7.02 -10.28 -0.63
CA ALA A 116 -6.17 -11.31 -1.21
C ALA A 116 -6.08 -11.18 -2.74
N ASP A 117 -7.20 -10.86 -3.38
CA ASP A 117 -7.32 -10.72 -4.84
C ASP A 117 -6.67 -9.45 -5.41
N ASN A 118 -6.41 -8.42 -4.60
CA ASN A 118 -5.70 -7.21 -5.02
C ASN A 118 -4.24 -7.46 -5.49
N GLN A 119 -3.75 -8.70 -5.36
CA GLN A 119 -2.47 -9.17 -5.92
C GLN A 119 -2.64 -9.86 -7.29
N ASN A 120 -3.87 -9.90 -7.82
CA ASN A 120 -4.17 -10.45 -9.15
C ASN A 120 -3.66 -9.48 -10.24
N PRO A 121 -2.97 -9.98 -11.28
CA PRO A 121 -2.56 -9.19 -12.45
C PRO A 121 -3.64 -8.29 -13.06
N ASP A 122 -4.91 -8.69 -12.99
CA ASP A 122 -6.02 -7.95 -13.59
C ASP A 122 -6.37 -6.64 -12.87
N CYS A 123 -5.97 -6.48 -11.59
CA CYS A 123 -6.19 -5.27 -10.80
C CYS A 123 -5.01 -5.05 -9.84
N LEU A 124 -3.79 -4.98 -10.39
CA LEU A 124 -2.64 -4.46 -9.64
C LEU A 124 -2.83 -2.97 -9.33
N LEU A 125 -2.21 -2.49 -8.24
CA LEU A 125 -2.28 -1.08 -7.88
C LEU A 125 -1.79 -0.20 -9.05
N PRO A 126 -2.40 0.97 -9.26
CA PRO A 126 -3.33 1.67 -8.35
C PRO A 126 -4.81 1.31 -8.51
N CYS A 127 -5.14 0.21 -9.21
CA CYS A 127 -6.49 -0.34 -9.18
C CYS A 127 -6.81 -0.85 -7.77
N TRP A 128 -7.93 -0.42 -7.19
CA TRP A 128 -8.42 -0.89 -5.90
C TRP A 128 -9.87 -1.30 -6.02
N TRP A 129 -10.13 -2.61 -6.02
CA TRP A 129 -11.47 -3.20 -6.17
C TRP A 129 -12.26 -2.57 -7.34
N GLU A 130 -11.68 -2.64 -8.54
CA GLU A 130 -12.23 -2.07 -9.79
C GLU A 130 -12.22 -0.53 -9.89
N ALA A 131 -11.83 0.20 -8.84
CA ALA A 131 -11.63 1.64 -8.89
C ALA A 131 -10.19 1.99 -9.29
N THR A 132 -10.01 2.69 -10.41
CA THR A 132 -8.71 3.20 -10.84
C THR A 132 -8.73 4.74 -10.82
N PRO A 133 -7.83 5.40 -10.04
CA PRO A 133 -7.72 6.85 -10.05
C PRO A 133 -7.51 7.44 -11.45
N GLY A 134 -8.19 8.54 -11.75
CA GLY A 134 -8.20 9.22 -13.05
C GLY A 134 -9.12 8.59 -14.09
N GLN A 135 -9.68 7.40 -13.82
CA GLN A 135 -10.46 6.63 -14.81
C GLN A 135 -11.88 6.32 -14.35
N THR A 136 -12.05 5.82 -13.11
CA THR A 136 -13.33 5.35 -12.61
C THR A 136 -14.17 6.49 -12.03
N TYR A 137 -15.46 6.56 -12.37
CA TYR A 137 -16.40 7.48 -11.71
C TYR A 137 -16.92 6.87 -10.41
N TRP A 138 -17.13 7.71 -9.40
CA TRP A 138 -17.71 7.27 -8.12
C TRP A 138 -19.07 6.57 -8.30
N GLN A 139 -19.93 7.11 -9.17
CA GLN A 139 -21.25 6.56 -9.45
C GLN A 139 -21.23 5.13 -10.03
N ASP A 140 -20.11 4.73 -10.65
CA ASP A 140 -19.96 3.41 -11.26
C ASP A 140 -19.58 2.37 -10.21
N ILE A 141 -18.81 2.76 -9.18
CA ILE A 141 -18.32 1.84 -8.15
C ILE A 141 -19.19 1.81 -6.88
N GLU A 142 -19.88 2.90 -6.57
CA GLU A 142 -20.74 2.99 -5.38
C GLU A 142 -21.74 1.82 -5.25
N PRO A 143 -22.45 1.39 -6.30
CA PRO A 143 -23.38 0.26 -6.20
C PRO A 143 -22.69 -1.06 -5.83
N PHE A 144 -21.49 -1.29 -6.34
CA PHE A 144 -20.68 -2.47 -6.02
C PHE A 144 -20.29 -2.46 -4.55
N LEU A 145 -19.71 -1.36 -4.05
CA LEU A 145 -19.30 -1.22 -2.66
C LEU A 145 -20.50 -1.30 -1.70
N SER A 146 -21.63 -0.68 -2.06
CA SER A 146 -22.86 -0.66 -1.27
C SER A 146 -23.43 -2.05 -0.98
N SER A 147 -23.04 -3.08 -1.74
CA SER A 147 -23.48 -4.45 -1.47
C SER A 147 -22.82 -5.09 -0.23
N PHE A 148 -21.71 -4.54 0.27
CA PHE A 148 -20.94 -5.12 1.38
C PHE A 148 -20.25 -4.11 2.32
N VAL A 149 -20.40 -2.81 2.09
CA VAL A 149 -19.93 -1.77 3.01
C VAL A 149 -20.89 -1.65 4.21
N LEU A 150 -20.38 -1.31 5.40
CA LEU A 150 -21.22 -0.97 6.56
C LEU A 150 -21.88 0.39 6.37
N GLU A 151 -21.09 1.37 5.89
CA GLU A 151 -21.49 2.75 5.76
C GLU A 151 -20.61 3.46 4.71
N ILE A 152 -21.21 4.35 3.93
CA ILE A 152 -20.50 5.32 3.09
C ILE A 152 -20.84 6.72 3.61
N GLU A 153 -19.83 7.39 4.15
CA GLU A 153 -19.95 8.76 4.66
C GLU A 153 -19.44 9.77 3.60
N PRO A 154 -20.31 10.63 3.05
CA PRO A 154 -19.86 11.71 2.16
C PRO A 154 -19.23 12.84 2.99
N VAL A 155 -18.06 13.33 2.56
CA VAL A 155 -17.35 14.46 3.16
C VAL A 155 -17.22 15.57 2.09
N PRO A 156 -18.28 16.37 1.89
CA PRO A 156 -18.39 17.30 0.77
C PRO A 156 -17.32 18.40 0.78
N GLU A 157 -16.84 18.81 1.96
CA GLU A 157 -15.79 19.83 2.13
C GLU A 157 -14.46 19.41 1.49
N ARG A 158 -14.28 18.10 1.29
CA ARG A 158 -13.06 17.50 0.71
C ARG A 158 -13.34 16.78 -0.61
N SER A 159 -14.58 16.84 -1.10
CA SER A 159 -15.04 16.13 -2.30
C SER A 159 -14.70 14.63 -2.25
N MET A 160 -14.93 13.99 -1.09
CA MET A 160 -14.55 12.60 -0.87
C MET A 160 -15.67 11.79 -0.23
N TYR A 161 -15.58 10.47 -0.38
CA TYR A 161 -16.47 9.48 0.23
C TYR A 161 -15.63 8.51 1.06
N VAL A 162 -16.05 8.23 2.30
CA VAL A 162 -15.38 7.27 3.18
C VAL A 162 -16.25 6.03 3.29
N ALA A 163 -15.80 4.93 2.70
CA ALA A 163 -16.44 3.62 2.79
C ALA A 163 -15.82 2.82 3.96
N MET A 164 -16.67 2.35 4.87
CA MET A 164 -16.26 1.56 6.04
C MET A 164 -16.65 0.10 5.86
N PHE A 165 -15.67 -0.79 5.74
CA PHE A 165 -15.88 -2.22 5.51
C PHE A 165 -15.70 -3.02 6.80
N PRO A 166 -16.52 -4.04 7.07
CA PRO A 166 -16.29 -4.92 8.21
C PRO A 166 -15.05 -5.78 7.93
N VAL A 167 -14.17 -5.92 8.92
CA VAL A 167 -13.02 -6.83 8.88
C VAL A 167 -12.79 -7.45 10.25
N GLY A 168 -12.09 -8.58 10.31
CA GLY A 168 -11.70 -9.17 11.60
C GLY A 168 -10.68 -8.31 12.35
N GLU A 169 -10.63 -8.45 13.68
CA GLU A 169 -9.69 -7.75 14.58
C GLU A 169 -8.23 -7.93 14.14
N SER A 170 -7.89 -9.09 13.58
CA SER A 170 -6.55 -9.39 13.05
C SER A 170 -6.14 -8.48 11.89
N ILE A 171 -7.09 -7.98 11.10
CA ILE A 171 -6.85 -7.08 9.97
C ILE A 171 -6.82 -5.63 10.44
N ASN A 172 -7.74 -5.27 11.32
CA ASN A 172 -7.82 -3.96 11.91
C ASN A 172 -8.45 -4.07 13.30
N TYR A 173 -7.77 -3.55 14.33
CA TYR A 173 -8.24 -3.64 15.73
C TYR A 173 -9.59 -2.95 15.98
N ARG A 174 -10.04 -2.08 15.06
CA ARG A 174 -11.37 -1.45 15.12
C ARG A 174 -12.45 -2.27 14.41
N GLU A 175 -12.10 -3.44 13.90
CA GLU A 175 -12.94 -4.33 13.09
C GLU A 175 -13.54 -3.64 11.85
N LYS A 176 -12.86 -2.58 11.40
CA LYS A 176 -13.28 -1.74 10.28
C LYS A 176 -12.09 -1.34 9.42
N LEU A 177 -12.22 -1.53 8.12
CA LEU A 177 -11.31 -0.99 7.12
C LEU A 177 -11.94 0.25 6.48
N ASN A 178 -11.28 1.39 6.60
CA ASN A 178 -11.73 2.63 5.97
C ASN A 178 -11.03 2.83 4.63
N VAL A 179 -11.80 3.05 3.57
CA VAL A 179 -11.30 3.43 2.25
C VAL A 179 -11.92 4.76 1.85
N ALA A 180 -11.07 5.75 1.65
CA ALA A 180 -11.45 7.09 1.24
C ALA A 180 -11.24 7.27 -0.26
N TYR A 181 -12.31 7.62 -0.98
CA TYR A 181 -12.30 7.91 -2.42
C TYR A 181 -12.49 9.40 -2.62
N LYS A 182 -11.44 10.11 -3.06
CA LYS A 182 -11.53 11.52 -3.40
C LYS A 182 -11.94 11.67 -4.86
N THR A 183 -12.81 12.63 -5.15
CA THR A 183 -13.35 12.87 -6.48
C THR A 183 -13.10 14.30 -6.93
N ASN A 184 -13.05 14.52 -8.24
CA ASN A 184 -13.08 15.85 -8.84
C ASN A 184 -14.52 16.35 -9.04
N ALA A 185 -14.67 17.55 -9.60
CA ALA A 185 -15.98 18.20 -9.81
C ALA A 185 -16.94 17.43 -10.75
N VAL A 186 -16.43 16.50 -11.56
CA VAL A 186 -17.24 15.66 -12.46
C VAL A 186 -17.45 14.25 -11.92
N GLY A 187 -17.01 13.97 -10.69
CA GLY A 187 -17.23 12.68 -10.02
C GLY A 187 -16.22 11.58 -10.37
N VAL A 188 -15.12 11.89 -11.09
CA VAL A 188 -14.03 10.94 -11.32
C VAL A 188 -13.18 10.83 -10.06
N ILE A 189 -12.86 9.60 -9.66
CA ILE A 189 -11.98 9.32 -8.51
C ILE A 189 -10.57 9.78 -8.85
N THR A 190 -9.99 10.68 -8.06
CA THR A 190 -8.63 11.21 -8.27
C THR A 190 -7.59 10.60 -7.33
N ASP A 191 -8.03 10.17 -6.15
CA ASP A 191 -7.16 9.60 -5.12
C ASP A 191 -7.93 8.55 -4.32
N ILE A 192 -7.25 7.48 -3.93
CA ILE A 192 -7.78 6.46 -3.01
C ILE A 192 -6.83 6.37 -1.81
N ASN A 193 -7.36 6.46 -0.61
CA ASN A 193 -6.61 6.28 0.63
C ASN A 193 -7.19 5.09 1.40
N VAL A 194 -6.39 4.05 1.58
CA VAL A 194 -6.74 2.85 2.33
C VAL A 194 -6.10 2.95 3.70
N ALA A 195 -6.92 2.94 4.75
CA ALA A 195 -6.43 2.86 6.12
C ALA A 195 -5.67 1.54 6.33
N SER A 196 -4.86 1.47 7.40
CA SER A 196 -3.93 0.37 7.61
C SER A 196 -4.55 -1.02 7.43
N VAL A 197 -3.90 -1.82 6.58
CA VAL A 197 -4.34 -3.17 6.22
C VAL A 197 -3.34 -4.18 6.77
N ASN A 198 -3.69 -4.87 7.85
CA ASN A 198 -2.84 -5.94 8.42
C ASN A 198 -3.10 -7.29 7.75
N THR A 199 -2.89 -7.38 6.44
CA THR A 199 -3.01 -8.65 5.69
C THR A 199 -1.66 -9.09 5.15
N ALA A 200 -1.48 -10.40 5.08
CA ALA A 200 -0.36 -10.99 4.36
C ALA A 200 -0.29 -10.44 2.93
N GLY A 201 0.92 -10.12 2.48
CA GLY A 201 1.18 -9.68 1.12
C GLY A 201 1.05 -8.17 0.87
N TYR A 202 0.99 -7.34 1.91
CA TYR A 202 1.23 -5.89 1.81
C TYR A 202 2.50 -5.44 2.58
N ASP A 203 3.27 -6.38 3.11
CA ASP A 203 4.55 -6.08 3.75
C ASP A 203 5.57 -5.51 2.73
N PRO A 204 6.58 -4.74 3.18
CA PRO A 204 7.51 -4.06 2.27
C PRO A 204 8.20 -5.00 1.28
N ARG A 205 8.56 -6.22 1.71
CA ARG A 205 9.19 -7.23 0.83
C ARG A 205 8.27 -7.62 -0.31
N THR A 206 7.00 -7.93 -0.01
CA THR A 206 6.03 -8.28 -1.05
C THR A 206 5.79 -7.11 -2.01
N MET A 207 5.60 -5.89 -1.49
CA MET A 207 5.38 -4.71 -2.33
C MET A 207 6.58 -4.40 -3.23
N MET A 208 7.79 -4.43 -2.70
CA MET A 208 9.00 -4.25 -3.50
C MET A 208 9.17 -5.37 -4.54
N THR A 209 8.84 -6.61 -4.20
CA THR A 209 8.91 -7.72 -5.16
C THR A 209 7.93 -7.52 -6.33
N LEU A 210 6.73 -7.00 -6.07
CA LEU A 210 5.71 -6.78 -7.09
C LEU A 210 5.98 -5.55 -7.96
N TYR A 211 6.36 -4.42 -7.37
CA TYR A 211 6.49 -3.13 -8.07
C TYR A 211 7.93 -2.76 -8.42
N GLY A 212 8.92 -3.51 -7.93
CA GLY A 212 10.34 -3.26 -8.17
C GLY A 212 10.94 -2.19 -7.25
N VAL A 213 11.96 -1.51 -7.77
CA VAL A 213 12.71 -0.47 -7.07
C VAL A 213 11.83 0.78 -6.94
N PRO A 214 11.62 1.33 -5.73
CA PRO A 214 10.83 2.55 -5.57
C PRO A 214 11.55 3.78 -6.11
N ASP A 215 10.76 4.76 -6.57
CA ASP A 215 11.28 6.04 -7.07
C ASP A 215 11.81 6.91 -5.93
N GLU A 216 11.10 6.92 -4.80
CA GLU A 216 11.47 7.68 -3.61
C GLU A 216 11.21 6.84 -2.35
N VAL A 217 12.08 7.00 -1.36
CA VAL A 217 11.91 6.43 -0.03
C VAL A 217 12.10 7.52 1.01
N TRP A 218 11.14 7.63 1.92
CA TRP A 218 11.14 8.64 2.96
C TRP A 218 11.05 8.02 4.34
N LEU A 219 11.78 8.61 5.27
CA LEU A 219 11.88 8.19 6.66
C LEU A 219 11.39 9.27 7.61
N LYS A 220 10.83 8.84 8.73
CA LYS A 220 10.60 9.69 9.90
C LYS A 220 10.75 8.86 11.17
N THR A 221 11.58 9.34 12.09
CA THR A 221 11.69 8.82 13.46
C THR A 221 12.20 9.92 14.40
N PHE A 222 12.59 9.56 15.62
CA PHE A 222 13.14 10.43 16.65
C PHE A 222 14.53 9.92 17.08
N SER A 223 15.31 10.78 17.73
CA SER A 223 16.60 10.43 18.34
C SER A 223 16.42 9.59 19.61
N GLU A 224 15.35 9.85 20.36
CA GLU A 224 15.12 9.27 21.69
C GLU A 224 13.71 8.65 21.80
N MET A 225 13.57 7.71 22.73
CA MET A 225 12.27 7.12 23.07
C MET A 225 11.30 8.19 23.56
N LEU A 226 10.09 8.17 23.00
CA LEU A 226 8.98 8.99 23.45
C LEU A 226 8.43 8.47 24.80
N PRO A 227 7.63 9.27 25.53
CA PRO A 227 6.97 8.82 26.74
C PRO A 227 6.25 7.49 26.55
N GLY A 228 6.54 6.55 27.45
CA GLY A 228 6.07 5.19 27.34
C GLY A 228 6.97 4.29 26.50
N GLU A 229 8.27 4.56 26.39
CA GLU A 229 9.28 3.61 25.85
C GLU A 229 8.96 3.14 24.42
N VAL A 230 8.47 4.05 23.57
CA VAL A 230 8.23 3.79 22.13
C VAL A 230 9.09 4.69 21.28
N LEU A 231 9.63 4.15 20.20
CA LEU A 231 10.43 4.89 19.23
C LEU A 231 9.77 4.72 17.85
N PRO A 232 8.75 5.52 17.53
CA PRO A 232 8.00 5.34 16.30
C PRO A 232 8.90 5.55 15.08
N PHE A 233 8.82 4.63 14.13
CA PHE A 233 9.56 4.71 12.88
C PHE A 233 8.59 4.55 11.71
N GLN A 234 8.61 5.53 10.80
CA GLN A 234 7.81 5.52 9.59
C GLN A 234 8.70 5.32 8.37
N LEU A 235 8.30 4.39 7.51
CA LEU A 235 8.87 4.17 6.19
C LEU A 235 7.79 4.44 5.15
N ILE A 236 8.04 5.40 4.25
CA ILE A 236 7.17 5.67 3.10
C ILE A 236 7.91 5.26 1.84
N ILE A 237 7.31 4.33 1.09
CA ILE A 237 7.79 3.85 -0.21
C ILE A 237 6.89 4.47 -1.28
N VAL A 238 7.47 5.10 -2.30
CA VAL A 238 6.73 5.81 -3.35
C VAL A 238 7.12 5.27 -4.74
N TYR A 239 6.09 4.98 -5.53
CA TYR A 239 6.15 4.60 -6.94
C TYR A 239 5.38 5.67 -7.73
N GLN A 240 6.08 6.75 -8.11
CA GLN A 240 5.53 7.95 -8.72
C GLN A 240 4.90 7.66 -10.08
N GLU A 241 5.56 6.88 -10.94
CA GLU A 241 5.03 6.59 -12.28
C GLU A 241 3.73 5.79 -12.21
N GLN A 242 3.64 4.84 -11.26
CA GLN A 242 2.49 3.98 -11.06
C GLN A 242 1.38 4.65 -10.24
N GLY A 243 1.70 5.72 -9.52
CA GLY A 243 0.73 6.42 -8.68
C GLY A 243 0.43 5.72 -7.36
N ILE A 244 1.45 5.16 -6.70
CA ILE A 244 1.29 4.31 -5.50
C ILE A 244 2.24 4.78 -4.40
N SER A 245 1.76 4.76 -3.16
CA SER A 245 2.62 4.84 -1.99
C SER A 245 2.14 3.94 -0.85
N PHE A 246 3.11 3.44 -0.10
CA PHE A 246 2.89 2.62 1.09
C PHE A 246 3.56 3.30 2.27
N ARG A 247 2.83 3.45 3.38
CA ARG A 247 3.38 3.97 4.62
C ARG A 247 3.29 2.94 5.72
N TYR A 248 4.45 2.47 6.15
CA TYR A 248 4.63 1.51 7.22
C TYR A 248 4.95 2.21 8.53
N TYR A 249 4.48 1.60 9.61
CA TYR A 249 4.74 2.02 10.98
C TYR A 249 5.29 0.83 11.74
N VAL A 250 6.43 1.01 12.38
CA VAL A 250 7.02 0.02 13.30
C VAL A 250 7.54 0.73 14.54
N ASP A 251 7.65 -0.01 15.63
CA ASP A 251 8.39 0.44 16.80
C ASP A 251 9.87 0.11 16.57
N ALA A 252 10.71 1.14 16.57
CA ALA A 252 12.15 0.96 16.44
C ALA A 252 12.78 0.67 17.80
N SER A 253 13.98 0.12 17.75
CA SER A 253 14.88 0.06 18.91
C SER A 253 15.98 1.10 18.72
N GLY A 254 16.41 1.72 19.81
CA GLY A 254 17.43 2.76 19.77
C GLY A 254 18.50 2.55 20.83
N THR A 255 19.74 2.83 20.47
CA THR A 255 20.81 3.18 21.41
C THR A 255 21.14 4.66 21.24
N ASP A 256 22.04 5.20 22.06
CA ASP A 256 22.53 6.59 21.92
C ASP A 256 23.21 6.85 20.55
N GLU A 257 23.57 5.80 19.80
CA GLU A 257 24.29 5.91 18.52
C GLU A 257 23.42 5.61 17.31
N THR A 258 22.49 4.64 17.42
CA THR A 258 21.77 4.10 16.26
C THR A 258 20.31 3.84 16.60
N VAL A 259 19.43 4.16 15.66
CA VAL A 259 18.03 3.74 15.62
C VAL A 259 17.87 2.64 14.57
N THR A 260 17.29 1.51 14.96
CA THR A 260 17.08 0.32 14.13
C THR A 260 15.59 -0.02 14.07
N ALA A 261 15.03 -0.05 12.86
CA ALA A 261 13.64 -0.40 12.58
C ALA A 261 13.56 -1.63 11.66
N CYS A 262 12.83 -2.66 12.08
CA CYS A 262 12.70 -3.91 11.33
C CYS A 262 11.27 -4.14 10.83
N PHE A 263 11.13 -4.47 9.55
CA PHE A 263 9.84 -4.61 8.86
C PHE A 263 9.58 -6.08 8.53
N GLU A 264 9.37 -6.90 9.55
CA GLU A 264 9.14 -8.33 9.38
C GLU A 264 7.88 -8.61 8.53
N SER A 265 7.97 -9.65 7.70
CA SER A 265 6.81 -10.12 6.92
C SER A 265 5.84 -10.85 7.85
N GLY A 266 4.56 -10.47 7.81
CA GLY A 266 3.50 -11.16 8.52
C GLY A 266 2.53 -10.22 9.24
N VAL A 267 1.56 -10.83 9.93
CA VAL A 267 0.64 -10.12 10.83
C VAL A 267 1.43 -9.80 12.09
N VAL A 268 1.84 -8.55 12.24
CA VAL A 268 2.53 -8.10 13.46
C VAL A 268 1.47 -7.91 14.54
N GLU A 269 1.57 -8.68 15.62
CA GLU A 269 0.81 -8.41 16.83
C GLU A 269 1.41 -7.15 17.46
N ILE A 270 0.74 -6.02 17.28
CA ILE A 270 1.21 -4.74 17.79
C ILE A 270 0.77 -4.65 19.24
N GLU A 271 1.72 -4.53 20.18
CA GLU A 271 1.42 -4.37 21.61
C GLU A 271 0.59 -3.10 21.92
N ARG A 272 0.64 -2.10 21.02
CA ARG A 272 -0.11 -0.83 21.08
C ARG A 272 -0.82 -0.49 19.75
N PRO A 273 -1.92 -1.18 19.43
CA PRO A 273 -2.65 -0.98 18.18
C PRO A 273 -3.32 0.41 18.10
N ASP A 274 -3.50 1.07 19.24
CA ASP A 274 -4.01 2.43 19.34
C ASP A 274 -3.01 3.49 18.85
N LEU A 275 -1.70 3.22 18.99
CA LEU A 275 -0.62 4.11 18.53
C LEU A 275 -0.13 3.75 17.13
N PHE A 276 -0.05 2.45 16.83
CA PHE A 276 0.47 1.94 15.55
C PHE A 276 -0.57 1.03 14.91
N PRO A 277 -1.35 1.53 13.94
CA PRO A 277 -2.30 0.67 13.25
C PRO A 277 -1.52 -0.35 12.41
N ALA A 278 -1.89 -1.62 12.53
CA ALA A 278 -1.15 -2.72 11.91
C ALA A 278 -1.25 -2.71 10.38
N GLY A 279 -0.10 -2.86 9.71
CA GLY A 279 0.03 -2.85 8.25
C GLY A 279 0.15 -1.45 7.63
N PRO A 280 0.42 -1.38 6.30
CA PRO A 280 0.64 -0.09 5.65
C PRO A 280 -0.67 0.68 5.47
N ARG A 281 -0.56 2.01 5.56
CA ARG A 281 -1.52 2.88 4.88
C ARG A 281 -1.15 2.96 3.40
N ILE A 282 -2.12 2.78 2.53
CA ILE A 282 -1.92 2.81 1.08
C ILE A 282 -2.54 4.10 0.55
N TYR A 283 -1.81 4.80 -0.29
CA TYR A 283 -2.33 5.98 -0.98
C TYR A 283 -2.05 5.85 -2.47
N LEU A 284 -3.12 5.95 -3.25
CA LEU A 284 -3.16 5.71 -4.69
C LEU A 284 -3.65 6.96 -5.39
N TRP A 285 -3.11 7.23 -6.57
CA TRP A 285 -3.50 8.35 -7.40
C TRP A 285 -3.33 8.04 -8.89
N GLU A 286 -3.72 8.99 -9.72
CA GLU A 286 -3.68 8.84 -11.18
C GLU A 286 -2.24 8.56 -11.66
N PRO A 287 -1.99 7.42 -12.35
CA PRO A 287 -0.67 7.10 -12.91
C PRO A 287 -0.09 8.23 -13.75
N GLY A 288 1.22 8.42 -13.67
CA GLY A 288 1.94 9.48 -14.38
C GLY A 288 1.77 10.89 -13.79
N GLN A 289 0.98 11.07 -12.73
CA GLN A 289 1.00 12.31 -11.96
C GLN A 289 2.05 12.26 -10.85
N TYR A 290 2.84 13.31 -10.73
CA TYR A 290 3.77 13.48 -9.62
C TYR A 290 3.06 14.03 -8.38
N LYS A 291 3.30 13.44 -7.21
CA LYS A 291 2.87 13.99 -5.92
C LYS A 291 4.06 14.18 -4.98
N THR A 292 4.09 15.31 -4.28
CA THR A 292 5.11 15.56 -3.27
C THR A 292 4.86 14.75 -2.00
N ILE A 293 5.91 14.56 -1.21
CA ILE A 293 5.79 13.87 0.08
C ILE A 293 4.78 14.54 1.02
N ASP A 294 4.63 15.87 1.00
CA ASP A 294 3.63 16.56 1.83
C ASP A 294 2.19 16.17 1.46
N VAL A 295 1.92 15.97 0.18
CA VAL A 295 0.61 15.53 -0.32
C VAL A 295 0.37 14.06 -0.01
N ILE A 296 1.37 13.21 -0.22
CA ILE A 296 1.31 11.76 0.06
C ILE A 296 1.18 11.50 1.57
N ALA A 297 1.97 12.22 2.37
CA ALA A 297 1.97 12.14 3.82
C ALA A 297 0.63 12.64 4.39
N ASN A 298 0.16 13.78 3.89
CA ASN A 298 -1.06 14.46 4.33
C ASN A 298 -1.15 14.63 5.86
N ILE A 299 -0.01 14.83 6.54
CA ILE A 299 0.04 15.18 7.95
C ILE A 299 0.70 16.56 8.10
N PRO A 300 -0.09 17.62 8.35
CA PRO A 300 0.43 18.97 8.48
C PRO A 300 1.48 19.07 9.59
N GLY A 301 2.60 19.73 9.27
CA GLY A 301 3.68 20.00 10.23
C GLY A 301 4.61 18.83 10.50
N GLU A 302 4.35 17.65 9.94
CA GLU A 302 5.32 16.56 10.00
C GLU A 302 6.39 16.73 8.93
N ARG A 303 7.64 16.49 9.32
CA ARG A 303 8.78 16.49 8.41
C ARG A 303 9.22 15.07 8.14
N TYR A 304 9.38 14.75 6.87
CA TYR A 304 9.95 13.52 6.37
C TYR A 304 11.30 13.82 5.71
N PHE A 305 12.20 12.85 5.74
CA PHE A 305 13.53 12.97 5.16
C PHE A 305 13.74 11.89 4.12
N PRO A 306 14.39 12.19 2.98
CA PRO A 306 14.82 11.17 2.03
C PRO A 306 15.70 10.12 2.73
N LEU A 307 15.61 8.87 2.31
CA LEU A 307 16.39 7.75 2.84
C LEU A 307 17.90 8.04 2.88
N GLU A 308 18.41 8.61 1.80
CA GLU A 308 19.83 8.90 1.58
C GLU A 308 20.34 10.04 2.48
N GLU A 309 19.46 10.87 3.03
CA GLU A 309 19.86 11.93 3.97
C GLU A 309 20.07 11.39 5.38
N LYS A 310 19.50 10.22 5.70
CA LYS A 310 19.46 9.65 7.04
C LYS A 310 20.15 8.30 7.16
N THR A 311 20.56 7.73 6.04
CA THR A 311 21.18 6.41 5.97
C THR A 311 22.19 6.40 4.84
N ASP A 312 23.06 5.38 4.81
CA ASP A 312 23.93 5.12 3.67
C ASP A 312 23.24 4.31 2.55
N LEU A 313 21.91 4.13 2.63
CA LEU A 313 21.14 3.34 1.68
C LEU A 313 20.57 4.22 0.56
N THR A 314 20.62 3.70 -0.66
CA THR A 314 19.83 4.19 -1.79
C THR A 314 18.54 3.37 -1.94
N PRO A 315 17.52 3.85 -2.69
CA PRO A 315 16.33 3.06 -3.00
C PRO A 315 16.65 1.68 -3.59
N GLN A 316 17.66 1.59 -4.47
CA GLN A 316 18.15 0.32 -5.02
C GLN A 316 18.73 -0.59 -3.95
N ALA A 317 19.59 -0.08 -3.07
CA ALA A 317 20.19 -0.87 -2.00
C ALA A 317 19.14 -1.34 -0.98
N LEU A 318 18.13 -0.51 -0.70
CA LEU A 318 17.00 -0.88 0.13
C LEU A 318 16.18 -2.00 -0.51
N TYR A 319 15.86 -1.88 -1.81
CA TYR A 319 15.18 -2.92 -2.58
C TYR A 319 15.91 -4.26 -2.50
N GLU A 320 17.21 -4.28 -2.78
CA GLU A 320 18.02 -5.51 -2.70
C GLU A 320 18.04 -6.09 -1.28
N LYS A 321 18.16 -5.24 -0.26
CA LYS A 321 18.13 -5.66 1.15
C LYS A 321 16.78 -6.28 1.52
N PHE A 322 15.67 -5.67 1.12
CA PHE A 322 14.32 -6.06 1.52
C PHE A 322 13.78 -7.25 0.72
N THR A 323 14.27 -7.46 -0.50
CA THR A 323 13.90 -8.60 -1.34
C THR A 323 14.74 -9.85 -1.08
N ASP A 324 15.94 -9.72 -0.48
CA ASP A 324 16.79 -10.87 -0.13
C ASP A 324 16.20 -11.67 1.04
N PRO A 325 15.81 -12.95 0.85
CA PRO A 325 15.20 -13.77 1.90
C PRO A 325 16.17 -14.11 3.05
N ASN A 326 17.47 -13.93 2.84
CA ASN A 326 18.50 -14.22 3.85
C ASN A 326 18.86 -13.00 4.70
N LYS A 327 18.32 -11.82 4.37
CA LYS A 327 18.55 -10.58 5.11
C LYS A 327 17.30 -10.19 5.88
N GLN A 328 17.51 -9.71 7.10
CA GLN A 328 16.44 -9.07 7.85
C GLN A 328 16.11 -7.71 7.19
N PRO A 329 14.82 -7.42 6.97
CA PRO A 329 14.37 -6.16 6.37
C PRO A 329 14.41 -5.01 7.39
N CYS A 330 15.61 -4.72 7.90
CA CYS A 330 15.84 -3.66 8.89
C CYS A 330 16.51 -2.45 8.25
N ILE A 331 16.28 -1.28 8.83
CA ILE A 331 16.95 -0.02 8.48
C ILE A 331 17.65 0.48 9.74
N ASP A 332 18.93 0.79 9.60
CA ASP A 332 19.75 1.39 10.64
C ASP A 332 20.03 2.84 10.26
N THR A 333 19.87 3.77 11.20
CA THR A 333 20.13 5.19 11.00
C THR A 333 20.82 5.78 12.24
N PRO A 334 21.84 6.65 12.10
CA PRO A 334 22.46 7.29 13.25
C PRO A 334 21.44 8.13 14.04
N ALA A 335 21.44 7.99 15.37
CA ALA A 335 20.49 8.66 16.25
C ALA A 335 20.65 10.20 16.23
N ASP A 336 21.88 10.69 16.07
CA ASP A 336 22.24 12.11 16.05
C ASP A 336 21.75 12.87 14.81
N LEU A 337 21.31 12.16 13.76
CA LEU A 337 20.68 12.77 12.58
C LEU A 337 19.23 13.17 12.85
N TRP A 338 18.64 12.70 13.94
CA TRP A 338 17.25 13.00 14.29
C TRP A 338 17.24 14.09 15.36
N ILE A 339 16.45 15.14 15.13
CA ILE A 339 16.31 16.22 16.10
C ILE A 339 15.44 15.70 17.25
N ASP A 340 15.81 16.03 18.48
CA ASP A 340 15.00 15.73 19.67
C ASP A 340 13.56 16.26 19.49
N PRO A 341 12.55 15.48 19.90
CA PRO A 341 11.11 15.69 19.61
C PRO A 341 10.53 17.08 19.96
#